data_AF-A0A3D4JUC8-F1
#
_entry.id   AF-A0A3D4JUC8-F1
#
_cell.length_a   1.000
_cell.length_b   1.000
_cell.length_c   1.000
_cell.angle_alpha   90.00
_cell.angle_beta   90.00
_cell.angle_gamma   90.00
#
_symmetry.space_group_name_H-M   'P 1'
#
loop_
_entity.id
_entity.type
_entity.pdbx_description
1 polymer ?
#
loop_
_entity_poly.entity_id
_entity_poly.type
_entity_poly.pdbx_seq_one_letter_code
_entity_poly.pdbx_strand_id
1 'polypeptide(L)' 'MSEIKSGAVRFLLADDHSLIRQGVVFLLEDMDWESEIFHASNLQQLMNSI' A
#
# COMPACT_ATOMS: atom_id res chain seq x y z
N MET A 1 16.34 -21.54 2.46
CA MET A 1 15.47 -20.36 2.29
C MET A 1 16.32 -19.14 2.55
N SER A 2 16.48 -18.22 1.59
CA SER A 2 17.17 -16.96 1.84
C SER A 2 16.27 -16.07 2.69
N GLU A 3 16.71 -15.72 3.89
CA GLU A 3 16.09 -14.69 4.72
C GLU A 3 16.14 -13.36 3.95
N ILE A 4 14.99 -12.93 3.42
CA ILE A 4 14.82 -11.55 2.99
C ILE A 4 14.91 -10.72 4.28
N LYS A 5 15.94 -9.88 4.39
CA LYS A 5 15.98 -8.85 5.43
C LYS A 5 14.73 -7.99 5.26
N SER A 6 13.77 -8.15 6.17
CA SER A 6 12.50 -7.42 6.16
C SER A 6 12.78 -5.94 6.43
N GLY A 7 12.96 -5.16 5.37
CA GLY A 7 12.76 -3.72 5.43
C GLY A 7 11.30 -3.47 5.08
N ALA A 8 10.62 -2.62 5.86
CA ALA A 8 9.20 -2.34 5.67
C ALA A 8 8.88 -2.02 4.19
N VAL A 9 7.91 -2.74 3.61
CA VAL A 9 7.51 -2.55 2.21
C VAL A 9 6.55 -1.35 2.15
N ARG A 10 6.86 -0.37 1.31
CA ARG A 10 6.02 0.82 1.13
C ARG A 10 5.06 0.62 -0.05
N PHE A 11 3.75 0.67 0.20
CA PHE A 11 2.71 0.56 -0.81
C PHE A 11 2.07 1.92 -1.09
N LEU A 12 1.78 2.20 -2.37
CA LEU A 12 0.99 3.36 -2.78
C LEU A 12 -0.27 2.85 -3.51
N LEU A 13 -1.43 3.02 -2.87
CA LEU A 13 -2.72 2.57 -3.39
C LEU A 13 -3.41 3.73 -4.10
N ALA A 14 -3.37 3.71 -5.43
CA ALA A 14 -3.91 4.77 -6.28
C ALA A 14 -5.18 4.31 -7.02
N ASP A 15 -6.34 4.66 -6.45
CA ASP A 15 -7.67 4.35 -6.98
C ASP A 15 -8.65 5.39 -6.43
N ASP A 16 -9.60 5.88 -7.22
CA ASP A 16 -10.56 6.91 -6.80
C ASP A 16 -11.66 6.37 -5.86
N HIS A 17 -11.90 5.06 -5.85
CA HIS A 17 -12.87 4.40 -4.99
C HIS A 17 -12.25 3.97 -3.66
N SER A 18 -12.74 4.54 -2.56
CA SER A 18 -12.27 4.22 -1.20
C SER A 18 -12.43 2.73 -0.85
N LEU A 19 -13.51 2.09 -1.30
CA LEU A 19 -13.77 0.67 -1.06
C LEU A 19 -12.70 -0.24 -1.66
N ILE A 20 -12.20 0.09 -2.85
CA ILE A 20 -11.14 -0.70 -3.51
C ILE A 20 -9.84 -0.58 -2.73
N ARG A 21 -9.44 0.64 -2.34
CA ARG A 21 -8.23 0.85 -1.54
C ARG A 21 -8.30 0.13 -0.20
N GLN A 22 -9.45 0.16 0.47
CA GLN A 22 -9.65 -0.54 1.75
C GLN A 22 -9.60 -2.06 1.59
N GLY A 23 -10.19 -2.60 0.53
CA GLY A 23 -10.11 -4.04 0.24
C GLY A 23 -8.67 -4.52 0.06
N VAL A 24 -7.83 -3.72 -0.60
CA VAL A 24 -6.40 -4.04 -0.75
C VAL A 24 -5.63 -3.96 0.56
N VAL A 25 -5.96 -3.00 1.45
CA VAL A 25 -5.36 -2.93 2.80
C VAL A 25 -5.59 -4.23 3.56
N PHE A 26 -6.81 -4.76 3.57
CA PHE A 26 -7.11 -6.03 4.26
C PHE A 26 -6.28 -7.20 3.71
N LEU A 27 -6.09 -7.27 2.39
CA LEU A 27 -5.25 -8.31 1.79
C LEU A 27 -3.77 -8.19 2.20
N LEU A 28 -3.27 -6.96 2.33
CA LEU A 28 -1.88 -6.71 2.75
C LEU A 28 -1.68 -7.01 4.24
N GLU A 29 -2.66 -6.68 5.08
CA GLU A 29 -2.67 -7.02 6.51
C GLU A 29 -2.69 -8.54 6.73
N ASP A 30 -3.48 -9.29 5.95
CA ASP A 30 -3.55 -10.76 6.02
C ASP A 30 -2.23 -11.45 5.61
N MET A 31 -1.35 -10.77 4.88
CA MET A 31 -0.04 -11.30 4.46
C MET A 31 1.06 -11.18 5.51
N ASP A 32 0.77 -10.56 6.67
CA ASP A 32 1.72 -10.33 7.78
C ASP A 32 3.02 -9.63 7.33
N TRP A 33 2.89 -8.69 6.39
CA TRP A 33 4.00 -7.87 5.92
C TRP A 33 4.17 -6.64 6.80
N GLU A 34 5.40 -6.41 7.29
CA GLU A 34 5.77 -5.10 7.81
C GLU A 34 5.70 -4.09 6.65
N SER A 35 4.67 -3.24 6.67
CA SER A 35 4.37 -2.37 5.54
C SER A 35 3.88 -0.99 5.96
N GLU A 36 4.15 -0.02 5.10
CA GLU A 36 3.66 1.35 5.20
C GLU A 36 2.76 1.62 3.99
N ILE A 37 1.52 2.03 4.23
CA ILE A 37 0.52 2.17 3.17
C ILE A 37 0.15 3.63 2.98
N PHE A 38 0.33 4.12 1.75
CA PHE A 38 -0.05 5.44 1.29
C PHE A 38 -1.26 5.32 0.35
N HIS A 39 -2.14 6.33 0.36
CA HIS A 39 -3.33 6.34 -0.47
C HIS A 39 -3.35 7.58 -1.38
N ALA A 40 -3.77 7.40 -2.62
CA ALA A 40 -4.08 8.47 -3.54
C ALA A 40 -5.45 8.20 -4.20
N SER A 41 -6.36 9.17 -4.15
CA SER A 41 -7.67 9.07 -4.79
C SER A 41 -7.75 9.78 -6.15
N ASN A 42 -6.63 10.37 -6.59
CA ASN A 42 -6.50 11.04 -7.88
C ASN A 42 -5.02 11.20 -8.23
N LEU A 43 -4.75 11.61 -9.47
CA LEU A 43 -3.40 11.84 -9.96
C LEU A 43 -2.65 12.93 -9.18
N GLN A 44 -3.32 13.98 -8.74
CA GLN A 44 -2.66 15.06 -7.98
C GLN A 44 -2.09 14.55 -6.65
N GLN A 45 -2.87 13.75 -5.92
CA GLN A 45 -2.43 13.12 -4.67
C GLN A 45 -1.32 12.09 -4.93
N LEU A 46 -1.41 11.33 -6.03
CA LEU A 46 -0.37 10.39 -6.44
C LEU A 46 0.96 11.12 -6.63
N MET A 47 0.97 12.21 -7.39
CA MET A 47 2.17 13.00 -7.68
C MET A 47 2.78 13.67 -6.45
N ASN A 48 2.00 13.92 -5.40
CA ASN A 48 2.49 14.43 -4.11
C ASN A 48 3.04 13.34 -3.19
N SER A 49 2.85 12.06 -3.53
CA SER A 49 3.25 10.90 -2.72
C SER A 49 4.58 10.28 -3.16
N ILE A 50 5.22 10.84 -4.20
CA ILE A 50 6.50 10.40 -4.79
C ILE A 50 7.61 11.38 -4.45
#